data_AF-A0A7K3W5R9-F1
#
_entry.id   AF-A0A7K3W5R9-F1
#
_cell.length_a   1.000
_cell.length_b   1.000
_cell.length_c   1.000
_cell.angle_alpha   90.00
_cell.angle_beta   90.00
_cell.angle_gamma   90.00
#
_symmetry.space_group_name_H-M   'P 1'
#
loop_
_entity.id
_entity.type
_entity.pdbx_description
1 polymer ?
#
loop_
_entity_poly.entity_id
_entity_poly.type
_entity_poly.pdbx_seq_one_letter_code
_entity_poly.pdbx_strand_id
1 'polypeptide(L)'
;MSATTGQPPACSIGDEGSAANGVVLMAQSVPTASWVPCVRGLPLGWHFSGLDARRDEARFWLDSDRDGVHAIEVRLTARCDTEGATEIPSDRDGMRRLERVTQVTPQYLGRRFYLFDGGCITVVFTLSGDARGEPLALATQGIGTLPREELAEQVREESHGRLELDPPADAAAPR
;
A
#
# COMPACT_ATOMS: atom_id res chain seq x y z
N MET A 1 4.04 -18.30 4.85
CA MET A 1 3.49 -17.82 6.14
C MET A 1 2.71 -16.55 5.79
N SER A 2 1.40 -16.51 6.04
CA SER A 2 0.59 -15.29 5.92
C SER A 2 0.46 -14.70 7.31
N ALA A 3 0.74 -13.40 7.44
CA ALA A 3 0.40 -12.64 8.64
C ALA A 3 -0.83 -11.79 8.33
N THR A 4 -1.91 -12.00 9.07
CA THR A 4 -3.08 -11.13 9.05
C THR A 4 -3.07 -10.28 10.31
N THR A 5 -3.06 -8.95 10.15
CA THR A 5 -3.04 -8.02 11.28
C THR A 5 -4.30 -7.16 11.25
N GLY A 6 -4.92 -6.99 12.42
CA GLY A 6 -6.12 -6.15 12.58
C GLY A 6 -5.83 -4.67 12.81
N GLN A 7 -4.55 -4.29 12.97
CA GLN A 7 -4.12 -2.90 13.07
C GLN A 7 -3.72 -2.36 11.69
N PRO A 8 -4.02 -1.08 11.42
CA PRO A 8 -3.66 -0.47 10.15
C PRO A 8 -2.14 -0.38 9.98
N PRO A 9 -1.61 -0.54 8.76
CA PRO A 9 -0.21 -0.26 8.46
C PRO A 9 0.01 1.26 8.42
N ALA A 10 -0.01 1.90 9.58
CA ALA A 10 0.05 3.36 9.67
C ALA A 10 1.44 3.90 9.29
N CYS A 11 1.47 5.05 8.60
CA CYS A 11 2.71 5.71 8.20
C CYS A 11 3.49 6.28 9.40
N SER A 12 2.81 6.55 10.49
CA SER A 12 3.35 7.14 11.71
C SER A 12 2.49 6.66 12.87
N ILE A 13 3.13 6.18 13.94
CA ILE A 13 2.53 5.77 15.20
C ILE A 13 3.30 6.41 16.37
N GLY A 14 2.57 6.72 17.44
CA GLY A 14 3.15 7.32 18.65
C GLY A 14 3.71 8.72 18.42
N ASP A 15 4.37 9.24 19.46
CA ASP A 15 4.94 10.59 19.46
C ASP A 15 6.26 10.67 18.68
N GLU A 16 6.94 9.52 18.49
CA GLU A 16 8.23 9.42 17.79
C GLU A 16 8.09 9.36 16.26
N GLY A 17 6.89 9.10 15.75
CA GLY A 17 6.60 9.18 14.32
C GLY A 17 6.95 7.93 13.51
N SER A 18 7.33 6.82 14.14
CA SER A 18 7.72 5.56 13.49
C SER A 18 6.59 4.93 12.67
N ALA A 19 6.90 4.20 11.60
CA ALA A 19 5.91 3.42 10.87
C ALA A 19 5.43 2.22 11.67
N ALA A 20 4.17 1.80 11.48
CA ALA A 20 3.65 0.61 12.13
C ALA A 20 4.32 -0.67 11.60
N ASN A 21 4.43 -1.71 12.44
CA ASN A 21 4.97 -3.03 12.07
C ASN A 21 4.33 -3.63 10.80
N GLY A 22 3.06 -3.32 10.52
CA GLY A 22 2.40 -3.72 9.28
C GLY A 22 3.12 -3.22 8.02
N VAL A 23 3.65 -1.99 8.05
CA VAL A 23 4.45 -1.42 6.95
C VAL A 23 5.76 -2.17 6.77
N VAL A 24 6.44 -2.49 7.87
CA VAL A 24 7.68 -3.31 7.87
C VAL A 24 7.43 -4.68 7.25
N LEU A 25 6.33 -5.35 7.61
CA LEU A 25 5.95 -6.64 7.03
C LEU A 25 5.69 -6.54 5.52
N MET A 26 5.01 -5.49 5.04
CA MET A 26 4.81 -5.27 3.60
C MET A 26 6.14 -5.05 2.87
N ALA A 27 7.07 -4.33 3.49
CA ALA A 27 8.40 -4.08 2.92
C ALA A 27 9.22 -5.38 2.77
N GLN A 28 9.13 -6.29 3.75
CA GLN A 28 9.76 -7.61 3.69
C GLN A 28 9.08 -8.54 2.67
N SER A 29 7.76 -8.40 2.49
CA SER A 29 6.99 -9.14 1.49
C SER A 29 7.43 -8.85 0.06
N VAL A 30 7.84 -7.61 -0.24
CA VAL A 30 8.32 -7.18 -1.56
C VAL A 30 9.69 -6.51 -1.43
N PRO A 31 10.79 -7.28 -1.33
CA PRO A 31 12.12 -6.74 -1.04
C PRO A 31 12.66 -5.78 -2.09
N THR A 32 12.20 -5.88 -3.33
CA THR A 32 12.64 -5.00 -4.41
C THR A 32 11.99 -3.61 -4.36
N ALA A 33 10.88 -3.44 -3.63
CA ALA A 33 10.13 -2.19 -3.65
C ALA A 33 10.87 -1.06 -2.92
N SER A 34 11.19 0.02 -3.63
CA SER A 34 11.76 1.25 -3.05
C SER A 34 10.77 2.06 -2.22
N TRP A 35 9.47 1.85 -2.40
CA TRP A 35 8.39 2.51 -1.68
C TRP A 35 7.37 1.51 -1.14
N VAL A 36 6.81 1.81 0.04
CA VAL A 36 5.83 0.94 0.71
C VAL A 36 4.58 1.76 1.05
N PRO A 37 3.36 1.30 0.69
CA PRO A 37 2.14 2.03 1.01
C PRO A 37 1.84 1.94 2.51
N CYS A 38 1.18 2.97 3.05
CA CYS A 38 0.78 3.02 4.45
C CYS A 38 -0.49 3.87 4.62
N VAL A 39 -1.12 3.81 5.78
CA VAL A 39 -2.30 4.63 6.13
C VAL A 39 -1.85 5.85 6.93
N ARG A 40 -2.20 7.06 6.49
CA ARG A 40 -1.88 8.30 7.22
C ARG A 40 -3.07 8.76 8.07
N GLY A 41 -4.23 8.85 7.45
CA GLY A 41 -5.46 9.30 8.09
C GLY A 41 -6.61 9.13 7.12
N LEU A 42 -7.59 8.29 7.49
CA LEU A 42 -8.73 8.01 6.64
C LEU A 42 -9.82 9.08 6.85
N PRO A 43 -10.47 9.55 5.77
CA PRO A 43 -11.61 10.45 5.88
C PRO A 43 -12.79 9.75 6.58
N LEU A 44 -13.75 10.55 7.08
CA LEU A 44 -14.96 10.02 7.69
C LEU A 44 -15.70 9.06 6.74
N GLY A 45 -16.20 7.96 7.30
CA GLY A 45 -16.88 6.90 6.56
C GLY A 45 -15.94 5.90 5.88
N TRP A 46 -14.61 6.06 6.01
CA TRP A 46 -13.62 5.10 5.54
C TRP A 46 -12.89 4.47 6.72
N HIS A 47 -12.67 3.16 6.66
CA HIS A 47 -11.95 2.45 7.71
C HIS A 47 -11.10 1.32 7.15
N PHE A 48 -9.99 1.05 7.82
CA PHE A 48 -9.14 -0.10 7.53
C PHE A 48 -9.85 -1.39 7.97
N SER A 49 -9.85 -2.41 7.12
CA SER A 49 -10.51 -3.68 7.39
C SER A 49 -9.57 -4.88 7.47
N GLY A 50 -8.34 -4.77 6.96
CA GLY A 50 -7.33 -5.82 7.14
C GLY A 50 -6.05 -5.61 6.35
N LEU A 51 -5.03 -6.37 6.73
CA LEU A 51 -3.73 -6.47 6.07
C LEU A 51 -3.38 -7.95 5.90
N ASP A 52 -2.88 -8.33 4.72
CA ASP A 52 -2.28 -9.63 4.45
C ASP A 52 -0.92 -9.41 3.77
N ALA A 53 0.14 -9.85 4.44
CA ALA A 53 1.51 -9.80 3.94
C ALA A 53 2.00 -11.23 3.69
N ARG A 54 2.42 -11.51 2.46
CA ARG A 54 2.91 -12.82 2.02
C ARG A 54 4.14 -12.66 1.12
N ARG A 55 4.75 -13.76 0.70
CA ARG A 55 5.89 -13.69 -0.23
C ARG A 55 5.43 -13.05 -1.54
N ASP A 56 6.22 -12.10 -2.05
CA ASP A 56 6.07 -11.40 -3.33
C ASP A 56 4.89 -10.43 -3.43
N GLU A 57 4.06 -10.32 -2.39
CA GLU A 57 2.90 -9.43 -2.36
C GLU A 57 2.51 -9.03 -0.95
N ALA A 58 2.08 -7.79 -0.79
CA ALA A 58 1.34 -7.36 0.38
C ALA A 58 0.08 -6.59 0.00
N ARG A 59 -0.97 -6.69 0.81
CA ARG A 59 -2.27 -6.08 0.50
C ARG A 59 -3.01 -5.64 1.74
N PHE A 60 -3.69 -4.51 1.66
CA PHE A 60 -4.64 -4.09 2.68
C PHE A 60 -5.92 -3.55 2.07
N TRP A 61 -6.98 -3.53 2.87
CA TRP A 61 -8.31 -3.15 2.43
C TRP A 61 -8.85 -1.97 3.23
N LEU A 62 -9.59 -1.13 2.53
CA LEU A 62 -10.40 -0.06 3.10
C LEU A 62 -11.86 -0.31 2.76
N ASP A 63 -12.69 -0.26 3.78
CA ASP A 63 -14.14 -0.32 3.70
C ASP A 63 -14.70 1.10 3.70
N SER A 64 -15.88 1.25 3.11
CA SER A 64 -16.62 2.51 3.03
C SER A 64 -18.04 2.29 3.53
N ASP A 65 -18.53 3.18 4.39
CA ASP A 65 -19.93 3.15 4.84
C ASP A 65 -20.91 3.33 3.66
N ARG A 66 -20.44 3.93 2.56
CA ARG A 66 -21.24 4.19 1.35
C ARG A 66 -21.03 3.16 0.25
N ASP A 67 -19.79 2.69 0.08
CA ASP A 67 -19.40 1.81 -1.03
C ASP A 67 -19.29 0.34 -0.63
N GLY A 68 -19.32 0.05 0.68
CA GLY A 68 -19.31 -1.29 1.25
C GLY A 68 -17.92 -1.83 1.60
N VAL A 69 -17.90 -3.14 1.81
CA VAL A 69 -16.70 -3.89 2.21
C VAL A 69 -15.68 -3.93 1.07
N HIS A 70 -14.41 -3.71 1.40
CA HIS A 70 -13.28 -3.73 0.48
C HIS A 70 -13.50 -2.81 -0.74
N ALA A 71 -14.13 -1.65 -0.51
CA ALA A 71 -14.34 -0.63 -1.53
C ALA A 71 -13.04 -0.23 -2.22
N ILE A 72 -11.92 -0.24 -1.46
CA ILE A 72 -10.56 -0.13 -1.97
C ILE A 72 -9.70 -1.27 -1.45
N GLU A 73 -8.93 -1.88 -2.36
CA GLU A 73 -7.81 -2.75 -2.04
C GLU A 73 -6.51 -2.10 -2.53
N VAL A 74 -5.51 -2.02 -1.66
CA VAL A 74 -4.18 -1.53 -1.99
C VAL A 74 -3.23 -2.72 -2.00
N ARG A 75 -2.55 -2.93 -3.14
CA ARG A 75 -1.58 -4.00 -3.33
C ARG A 75 -0.20 -3.43 -3.55
N LEU A 76 0.81 -4.05 -2.95
CA LEU A 76 2.23 -3.85 -3.24
C LEU A 76 2.77 -5.11 -3.89
N THR A 77 3.35 -4.99 -5.08
CA THR A 77 4.01 -6.09 -5.80
C THR A 77 5.30 -5.60 -6.46
N ALA A 78 6.19 -6.53 -6.83
CA ALA A 78 7.41 -6.19 -7.55
C ALA A 78 7.14 -5.67 -8.97
N ARG A 79 6.02 -6.08 -9.58
CA ARG A 79 5.59 -5.69 -10.94
C ARG A 79 4.07 -5.62 -11.02
N CYS A 80 3.56 -4.76 -11.88
CA CYS A 80 2.14 -4.59 -12.15
C CYS A 80 1.86 -4.90 -13.63
N ASP A 81 0.80 -5.65 -13.90
CA ASP A 81 0.20 -5.63 -15.24
C ASP A 81 -0.46 -4.27 -15.46
N THR A 82 0.02 -3.52 -16.44
CA THR A 82 -0.47 -2.20 -16.82
C THR A 82 -1.11 -2.18 -18.21
N GLU A 83 -1.33 -3.33 -18.83
CA GLU A 83 -1.93 -3.44 -20.16
C GLU A 83 -3.28 -2.71 -20.26
N GLY A 84 -3.42 -1.79 -21.20
CA GLY A 84 -4.64 -0.99 -21.36
C GLY A 84 -4.86 0.08 -20.28
N ALA A 85 -3.88 0.33 -19.42
CA ALA A 85 -3.88 1.50 -18.55
C ALA A 85 -3.38 2.75 -19.31
N THR A 86 -3.94 3.91 -18.97
CA THR A 86 -3.52 5.21 -19.51
C THR A 86 -2.67 5.94 -18.49
N GLU A 87 -1.53 6.47 -18.89
CA GLU A 87 -0.70 7.33 -18.04
C GLU A 87 -1.35 8.70 -17.84
N ILE A 88 -1.39 9.15 -16.58
CA ILE A 88 -1.92 10.44 -16.18
C ILE A 88 -0.91 11.14 -15.25
N PRO A 89 -0.97 12.46 -15.07
CA PRO A 89 -0.08 13.15 -14.13
C PRO A 89 -0.14 12.50 -12.75
N SER A 90 1.02 12.23 -12.14
CA SER A 90 1.10 11.64 -10.81
C SER A 90 0.89 12.70 -9.74
N ASP A 91 0.22 12.31 -8.66
CA ASP A 91 0.09 13.06 -7.40
C ASP A 91 1.10 12.59 -6.34
N ARG A 92 2.05 11.75 -6.72
CA ARG A 92 3.15 11.27 -5.88
C ARG A 92 4.48 11.52 -6.55
N ASP A 93 5.37 12.19 -5.83
CA ASP A 93 6.73 12.45 -6.29
C ASP A 93 7.49 11.13 -6.51
N GLY A 94 8.27 11.08 -7.59
CA GLY A 94 9.07 9.90 -7.94
C GLY A 94 8.28 8.70 -8.46
N MET A 95 6.96 8.82 -8.68
CA MET A 95 6.12 7.72 -9.17
C MET A 95 5.41 8.08 -10.47
N ARG A 96 5.31 7.14 -11.40
CA ARG A 96 4.43 7.27 -12.57
C ARG A 96 3.04 6.74 -12.24
N ARG A 97 1.99 7.46 -12.64
CA ARG A 97 0.61 7.07 -12.38
C ARG A 97 -0.09 6.62 -13.65
N LEU A 98 -0.70 5.45 -13.60
CA LEU A 98 -1.55 4.94 -14.67
C LEU A 98 -2.93 4.57 -14.13
N GLU A 99 -3.96 4.68 -14.95
CA GLU A 99 -5.31 4.27 -14.60
C GLU A 99 -5.92 3.38 -15.66
N ARG A 100 -6.64 2.35 -15.20
CA ARG A 100 -7.44 1.45 -16.02
C ARG A 100 -8.84 1.37 -15.42
N VAL A 101 -9.79 2.07 -16.04
CA VAL A 101 -11.21 1.99 -15.70
C VAL A 101 -11.87 0.95 -16.59
N THR A 102 -12.51 -0.05 -15.98
CA THR A 102 -13.18 -1.13 -16.71
C THR A 102 -14.70 -0.95 -16.75
N GLN A 103 -15.26 -0.20 -15.81
CA GLN A 103 -16.68 0.10 -15.77
C GLN A 103 -16.92 1.45 -15.10
N VAL A 104 -17.91 2.19 -15.61
CA VAL A 104 -18.35 3.47 -15.05
C VAL A 104 -19.77 3.45 -14.49
N THR A 105 -20.59 2.50 -14.93
CA THR A 105 -21.98 2.30 -14.49
C THR A 105 -22.34 0.82 -14.58
N PRO A 106 -23.12 0.25 -13.64
CA PRO A 106 -23.74 0.89 -12.46
C PRO A 106 -22.75 1.15 -11.30
N GLN A 107 -21.55 0.61 -11.37
CA GLN A 107 -20.47 0.82 -10.39
C GLN A 107 -19.23 1.35 -11.10
N TYR A 108 -18.42 2.13 -10.37
CA TYR A 108 -17.14 2.61 -10.85
C TYR A 108 -16.05 1.61 -10.46
N LEU A 109 -15.58 0.85 -11.46
CA LEU A 109 -14.61 -0.23 -11.29
C LEU A 109 -13.33 0.12 -12.02
N GLY A 110 -12.20 -0.04 -11.34
CA GLY A 110 -10.91 0.19 -11.97
C GLY A 110 -9.71 -0.07 -11.08
N ARG A 111 -8.56 0.27 -11.65
CA ARG A 111 -7.25 0.16 -11.02
C ARG A 111 -6.48 1.44 -11.28
N ARG A 112 -5.84 1.95 -10.24
CA ARG A 112 -4.80 2.98 -10.33
C ARG A 112 -3.47 2.34 -9.96
N PHE A 113 -2.45 2.56 -10.77
CA PHE A 113 -1.10 2.06 -10.59
C PHE A 113 -0.18 3.22 -10.26
N TYR A 114 0.69 3.03 -9.28
CA TYR A 114 1.86 3.87 -9.04
C TYR A 114 3.10 3.01 -9.26
N LEU A 115 3.87 3.33 -10.30
CA LEU A 115 5.09 2.61 -10.65
C LEU A 115 6.31 3.37 -10.12
N PHE A 116 7.26 2.63 -9.54
CA PHE A 116 8.51 3.14 -9.00
C PHE A 116 9.59 2.05 -9.08
N ASP A 117 10.81 2.37 -8.66
CA ASP A 117 11.94 1.45 -8.78
C ASP A 117 11.70 0.18 -7.94
N GLY A 118 11.76 -0.96 -8.64
CA GLY A 118 11.64 -2.28 -8.05
C GLY A 118 10.26 -2.66 -7.50
N GLY A 119 9.22 -1.86 -7.73
CA GLY A 119 7.87 -2.21 -7.31
C GLY A 119 6.76 -1.35 -7.91
N CYS A 120 5.54 -1.66 -7.50
CA CYS A 120 4.39 -0.84 -7.82
C CYS A 120 3.29 -1.00 -6.77
N ILE A 121 2.50 0.06 -6.61
CA ILE A 121 1.28 0.05 -5.82
C ILE A 121 0.09 -0.01 -6.78
N THR A 122 -0.83 -0.96 -6.58
CA THR A 122 -2.11 -1.01 -7.26
C THR A 122 -3.23 -0.70 -6.29
N VAL A 123 -3.96 0.39 -6.54
CA VAL A 123 -5.23 0.70 -5.88
C VAL A 123 -6.36 0.14 -6.75
N VAL A 124 -6.95 -0.96 -6.32
CA VAL A 124 -8.15 -1.55 -6.93
C VAL A 124 -9.36 -0.92 -6.25
N PHE A 125 -10.33 -0.44 -7.02
CA PHE A 125 -11.51 0.22 -6.46
C PHE A 125 -12.80 -0.34 -7.08
N THR A 126 -13.78 -0.54 -6.21
CA THR A 126 -15.17 -0.91 -6.55
C THR A 126 -16.09 0.03 -5.79
N LEU A 127 -16.50 1.11 -6.45
CA LEU A 127 -17.28 2.17 -5.81
C LEU A 127 -18.71 2.21 -6.35
N SER A 128 -19.65 2.53 -5.47
CA SER A 128 -21.08 2.54 -5.76
C SER A 128 -21.63 3.96 -5.70
N GLY A 129 -22.62 4.26 -6.55
CA GLY A 129 -23.29 5.57 -6.59
C GLY A 129 -22.76 6.52 -7.68
N ASP A 130 -23.38 7.70 -7.76
CA ASP A 130 -23.22 8.63 -8.88
C ASP A 130 -21.91 9.44 -8.83
N ALA A 131 -21.33 9.59 -7.64
CA ALA A 131 -20.09 10.33 -7.41
C ALA A 131 -18.88 9.41 -7.64
N ARG A 132 -18.35 9.44 -8.87
CA ARG A 132 -17.34 8.49 -9.38
C ARG A 132 -15.93 8.72 -8.83
N GLY A 133 -15.41 9.94 -8.99
CA GLY A 133 -14.00 10.24 -8.77
C GLY A 133 -13.69 10.87 -7.41
N GLU A 134 -14.65 11.59 -6.81
CA GLU A 134 -14.43 12.31 -5.57
C GLU A 134 -14.23 11.39 -4.36
N PRO A 135 -15.06 10.34 -4.13
CA PRO A 135 -14.82 9.40 -3.03
C PRO A 135 -13.47 8.68 -3.17
N LEU A 136 -13.12 8.26 -4.40
CA LEU A 136 -11.83 7.65 -4.69
C LEU A 136 -10.66 8.60 -4.36
N ALA A 137 -10.75 9.86 -4.82
CA ALA A 137 -9.72 10.86 -4.58
C ALA A 137 -9.55 11.12 -3.07
N LEU A 138 -10.65 11.27 -2.34
CA LEU A 138 -10.62 11.53 -0.91
C LEU A 138 -10.04 10.35 -0.11
N ALA A 139 -10.47 9.12 -0.42
CA ALA A 139 -9.94 7.93 0.24
C ALA A 139 -8.45 7.72 -0.06
N THR A 140 -8.02 7.95 -1.30
CA THR A 140 -6.62 7.76 -1.71
C THR A 140 -5.66 8.82 -1.17
N GLN A 141 -6.15 9.99 -0.76
CA GLN A 141 -5.36 10.96 0.02
C GLN A 141 -4.97 10.43 1.40
N GLY A 142 -5.78 9.55 1.98
CA GLY A 142 -5.48 8.89 3.25
C GLY A 142 -4.39 7.82 3.17
N ILE A 143 -3.98 7.44 1.96
CA ILE A 143 -2.91 6.48 1.71
C ILE A 143 -1.60 7.24 1.54
N GLY A 144 -0.67 7.07 2.47
CA GLY A 144 0.71 7.53 2.35
C GLY A 144 1.62 6.50 1.67
N THR A 145 2.86 6.89 1.47
CA THR A 145 3.96 6.02 1.03
C THR A 145 5.20 6.41 1.83
N LEU A 146 5.98 5.41 2.23
CA LEU A 146 7.26 5.59 2.89
C LEU A 146 8.39 5.02 2.02
N PRO A 147 9.54 5.68 1.93
CA PRO A 147 10.74 5.10 1.35
C PRO A 147 11.16 3.85 2.12
N ARG A 148 11.66 2.85 1.41
CA ARG A 148 12.22 1.64 2.04
C ARG A 148 13.40 1.96 2.96
N GLU A 149 14.21 2.95 2.60
CA GLU A 149 15.38 3.36 3.37
C GLU A 149 15.01 3.87 4.77
N GLU A 150 13.93 4.66 4.89
CA GLU A 150 13.42 5.12 6.18
C GLU A 150 12.97 3.94 7.06
N LEU A 151 12.31 2.94 6.45
CA LEU A 151 11.91 1.72 7.18
C LEU A 151 13.12 0.88 7.60
N ALA A 152 14.17 0.83 6.78
CA ALA A 152 15.39 0.11 7.11
C ALA A 152 16.15 0.77 8.26
N GLU A 153 16.20 2.11 8.29
CA GLU A 153 16.74 2.89 9.40
C GLU A 153 15.94 2.62 10.68
N GLN A 154 14.61 2.77 10.63
CA GLN A 154 13.72 2.50 11.76
C GLN A 154 13.95 1.10 12.36
N VAL A 155 13.96 0.05 11.53
CA VAL A 155 14.19 -1.33 12.01
C VAL A 155 15.55 -1.47 12.70
N ARG A 156 16.59 -0.81 12.16
CA ARG A 156 17.92 -0.82 12.77
C ARG A 156 17.91 -0.11 14.13
N GLU A 157 17.31 1.06 14.21
CA GLU A 157 17.29 1.88 15.43
C GLU A 157 16.48 1.21 16.55
N GLU A 158 15.25 0.80 16.26
CA GLU A 158 14.36 0.15 17.23
C GLU A 158 14.92 -1.20 17.71
N SER A 159 15.68 -1.88 16.87
CA SER A 159 16.35 -3.13 17.25
C SER A 159 17.70 -2.93 17.92
N HIS A 160 18.20 -1.69 18.03
CA HIS A 160 19.57 -1.35 18.46
C HIS A 160 20.64 -2.08 17.62
N GLY A 161 20.45 -2.10 16.31
CA GLY A 161 21.36 -2.72 15.34
C GLY A 161 21.28 -4.24 15.27
N ARG A 162 20.30 -4.88 15.93
CA ARG A 162 20.17 -6.35 15.94
C ARG A 162 19.45 -6.89 14.71
N LEU A 163 18.60 -6.08 14.07
CA LEU A 163 17.80 -6.45 12.91
C LEU A 163 18.08 -5.51 11.74
N GLU A 164 17.98 -6.09 10.54
CA GLU A 164 18.04 -5.41 9.26
C GLU A 164 16.73 -5.73 8.52
N LEU A 165 16.17 -4.76 7.80
CA LEU A 165 14.96 -5.00 7.00
C LEU A 165 15.20 -6.04 5.90
N ASP A 166 16.39 -5.99 5.31
CA ASP A 166 16.90 -6.93 4.32
C ASP A 166 18.18 -7.57 4.83
N PRO A 167 18.10 -8.67 5.60
CA PRO A 167 19.30 -9.40 5.95
C PRO A 167 20.00 -9.87 4.65
N PRO A 168 21.33 -9.79 4.56
CA PRO A 168 22.06 -10.25 3.39
C PRO A 168 21.70 -11.70 3.08
N ALA A 169 21.64 -12.07 1.79
CA ALA A 169 21.17 -13.37 1.33
C ALA A 169 21.83 -14.58 2.04
N ASP A 170 23.07 -14.40 2.52
CA ASP A 170 23.85 -15.41 3.24
C ASP A 170 23.39 -15.66 4.69
N ALA A 171 22.58 -14.77 5.28
CA ALA A 171 22.02 -14.94 6.61
C ALA A 171 20.76 -15.85 6.64
N ALA A 172 20.19 -16.17 5.46
CA ALA A 172 19.01 -17.02 5.31
C ALA A 172 19.33 -18.52 5.13
N ALA A 173 20.62 -18.90 5.12
CA ALA A 173 21.02 -20.29 5.05
C ALA A 173 20.80 -20.99 6.41
N PRO A 174 20.01 -22.07 6.49
CA PRO A 174 19.95 -22.87 7.71
C PRO A 174 21.30 -23.55 7.94
N ARG A 175 21.76 -23.53 9.20
CA ARG A 175 22.78 -24.49 9.68
C ARG A 175 22.13 -25.86 9.90
#